data_AF-A0A1M3IYW9-F1
#
_entry.id   AF-A0A1M3IYW9-F1
#
_cell.length_a   1.000
_cell.length_b   1.000
_cell.length_c   1.000
_cell.angle_alpha   90.00
_cell.angle_beta   90.00
_cell.angle_gamma   90.00
#
_symmetry.space_group_name_H-M   'P 1'
#
loop_
_entity.id
_entity.type
_entity.pdbx_description
1 polymer ?
#
loop_
_entity_poly.entity_id
_entity_poly.type
_entity_poly.pdbx_seq_one_letter_code
_entity_poly.pdbx_strand_id
1 'polypeptide(L)'
;MKDKHFLLSIFMFLTWCNVLYASNRIIEENESLSLPLNLRIIPYKIALKIFTFLPLEDLGRASQVCVEWKNVTLESELWEKMRERIHGDYPSHQATKENAKKHWLRVVVNASTDLSKIERLIWSYNLKTHHPFAVYHELLEDFWELHGGNIEINNEKALEGSEIAILKIVNGLAYGWHACPQNTEAAVAFNDQLIKLGNKESIERKIQGLSNGWFGYKQDCQEAYRLNELLVNFNDKDAVTRKIEGFFEGSCGYKKDLKEAFILNESLIGAGDEEAYERKVLGLNYGSYGYLENPHSAFIVNEYLLRKHNKRAIDRKIEGLSRNTYGYSFNLEECVILNEQLIQDYHDEKAIKRKIRGYVFGQYGYPLNKYKAIELNEQLVALDNAAAIVRKIVGLTFSHNGYQENLLSLKNWIEEQERQGKRWAYYLKAQGLKYGIFDFIKDRTQASAYIYQYGVPY
;
A
#
# COMPACT_ATOMS: atom_id res chain seq x y z
N MET A 1 21.77 28.67 -12.00
CA MET A 1 23.14 28.82 -12.56
C MET A 1 24.22 29.10 -11.51
N LYS A 2 23.93 29.77 -10.38
CA LYS A 2 24.93 30.03 -9.32
C LYS A 2 25.43 28.76 -8.59
N ASP A 3 24.60 27.73 -8.43
CA ASP A 3 24.99 26.50 -7.70
C ASP A 3 25.95 25.57 -8.46
N LYS A 4 25.91 25.58 -9.80
CA LYS A 4 26.85 24.80 -10.62
C LYS A 4 28.29 25.31 -10.49
N HIS A 5 28.46 26.63 -10.36
CA HIS A 5 29.79 27.22 -10.14
C HIS A 5 30.33 26.92 -8.74
N PHE A 6 29.47 26.81 -7.73
CA PHE A 6 29.89 26.44 -6.38
C PHE A 6 30.34 24.98 -6.31
N LEU A 7 29.56 24.05 -6.89
CA LEU A 7 29.94 22.63 -6.95
C LEU A 7 31.19 22.39 -7.79
N LEU A 8 31.36 23.10 -8.92
CA LEU A 8 32.58 23.05 -9.72
C LEU A 8 33.79 23.58 -8.94
N SER A 9 33.60 24.63 -8.13
CA SER A 9 34.66 25.18 -7.27
C SER A 9 35.05 24.21 -6.16
N ILE A 10 34.08 23.52 -5.56
CA ILE A 10 34.34 22.46 -4.56
C ILE A 10 35.05 21.28 -5.23
N PHE A 11 34.60 20.83 -6.40
CA PHE A 11 35.22 19.72 -7.11
C PHE A 11 36.67 20.05 -7.52
N MET A 12 36.91 21.26 -8.03
CA MET A 12 38.26 21.77 -8.34
C MET A 12 39.14 21.85 -7.10
N PHE A 13 38.59 22.30 -5.97
CA PHE A 13 39.31 22.35 -4.70
C PHE A 13 39.67 20.94 -4.19
N LEU A 14 38.75 19.98 -4.28
CA LEU A 14 38.97 18.60 -3.85
C LEU A 14 39.93 17.83 -4.77
N THR A 15 39.85 18.04 -6.08
CA THR A 15 40.84 17.48 -7.03
C THR A 15 42.22 18.10 -6.83
N TRP A 16 42.30 19.40 -6.54
CA TRP A 16 43.55 20.05 -6.18
C TRP A 16 44.14 19.49 -4.87
N CYS A 17 43.32 19.26 -3.84
CA CYS A 17 43.74 18.59 -2.60
C CYS A 17 44.22 17.15 -2.84
N ASN A 18 43.58 16.39 -3.73
CA ASN A 18 43.99 15.02 -4.07
C ASN A 18 45.30 14.98 -4.88
N VAL A 19 45.49 15.93 -5.81
CA VAL A 19 46.77 16.07 -6.54
C VAL A 19 47.89 16.43 -5.57
N LEU A 20 47.66 17.33 -4.61
CA LEU A 20 48.60 17.66 -3.53
C LEU A 20 48.91 16.45 -2.63
N TYR A 21 47.90 15.66 -2.25
CA TYR A 21 48.07 14.45 -1.45
C TYR A 21 48.86 13.36 -2.19
N ALA A 22 48.54 13.11 -3.46
CA ALA A 22 49.26 12.16 -4.30
C ALA A 22 50.71 12.61 -4.58
N SER A 23 50.93 13.92 -4.73
CA SER A 23 52.27 14.50 -4.93
C SER A 23 53.11 14.39 -3.66
N ASN A 24 52.51 14.54 -2.47
CA ASN A 24 53.21 14.37 -1.19
C ASN A 24 53.60 12.92 -0.91
N ARG A 25 52.80 11.94 -1.38
CA ARG A 25 53.17 10.51 -1.27
C ARG A 25 54.35 10.11 -2.15
N ILE A 26 54.67 10.90 -3.19
CA ILE A 26 55.86 10.75 -4.03
C ILE A 26 57.07 11.44 -3.39
N ILE A 27 56.86 12.37 -2.46
CA ILE A 27 57.92 13.12 -1.76
C ILE A 27 58.36 12.44 -0.46
N GLU A 28 57.56 11.52 0.11
CA GLU A 28 57.94 10.74 1.31
C GLU A 28 59.06 9.69 1.09
N GLU A 29 59.55 9.50 -0.13
CA GLU A 29 60.75 8.67 -0.40
C GLU A 29 62.07 9.45 -0.45
N ASN A 30 62.08 10.77 -0.20
CA ASN A 30 63.32 11.53 -0.05
C ASN A 30 63.32 12.38 1.23
N GLU A 31 64.22 12.04 2.13
CA GLU A 31 64.41 12.65 3.44
C GLU A 31 64.66 14.16 3.41
N SER A 32 64.29 14.78 4.55
CA SER A 32 64.79 16.03 5.11
C SER A 32 64.28 17.33 4.50
N LEU A 33 63.09 17.74 4.93
CA LEU A 33 62.83 19.10 5.43
C LEU A 33 61.47 19.13 6.12
N SER A 34 61.51 18.99 7.44
CA SER A 34 60.36 19.20 8.33
C SER A 34 59.95 20.68 8.30
N LEU A 35 59.04 21.03 7.39
CA LEU A 35 58.13 22.15 7.57
C LEU A 35 56.76 21.55 7.92
N PRO A 36 56.10 21.97 9.01
CA PRO A 36 54.76 21.51 9.33
C PRO A 36 53.79 22.17 8.35
N LEU A 37 53.67 21.60 7.16
CA LEU A 37 52.56 21.86 6.26
C LEU A 37 51.33 21.23 6.91
N ASN A 38 50.73 22.01 7.81
CA ASN A 38 49.36 21.90 8.28
C ASN A 38 48.44 22.05 7.05
N LEU A 39 48.42 21.03 6.20
CA LEU A 39 47.41 20.84 5.16
C LEU A 39 46.11 20.71 5.93
N ARG A 40 45.39 21.84 5.99
CA ARG A 40 44.17 22.04 6.77
C ARG A 40 43.24 20.85 6.56
N ILE A 41 43.27 19.92 7.50
CA ILE A 41 42.23 18.92 7.67
C ILE A 41 40.95 19.75 7.79
N ILE A 42 40.04 19.61 6.81
CA ILE A 42 38.74 20.27 6.88
C ILE A 42 38.15 19.85 8.23
N PRO A 43 37.87 20.80 9.15
CA PRO A 43 37.32 20.45 10.43
C PRO A 43 36.08 19.58 10.23
N TYR A 44 35.98 18.51 11.01
CA TYR A 44 34.94 17.50 10.84
C TYR A 44 33.53 18.09 10.70
N LYS A 45 33.19 19.13 11.49
CA LYS A 45 31.91 19.85 11.39
C LYS A 45 31.69 20.54 10.03
N ILE A 46 32.76 21.07 9.42
CA ILE A 46 32.69 21.67 8.09
C ILE A 46 32.54 20.57 7.03
N ALA A 47 33.24 19.45 7.16
CA ALA A 47 33.09 18.31 6.26
C ALA A 47 31.65 17.77 6.29
N LEU A 48 31.09 17.55 7.49
CA LEU A 48 29.69 17.15 7.67
C LEU A 48 28.73 18.12 6.97
N LYS A 49 28.90 19.42 7.18
CA LYS A 49 28.09 20.45 6.52
C LYS A 49 28.24 20.41 4.99
N ILE A 50 29.44 20.24 4.45
CA ILE A 50 29.65 20.08 2.99
C ILE A 50 28.91 18.83 2.48
N PHE A 51 28.98 17.72 3.22
CA PHE A 51 28.40 16.44 2.82
C PHE A 51 26.87 16.51 2.76
N THR A 52 26.22 17.34 3.58
CA THR A 52 24.77 17.58 3.47
C THR A 52 24.33 18.17 2.12
N PHE A 53 25.25 18.77 1.35
CA PHE A 53 24.97 19.28 0.00
C PHE A 53 25.29 18.29 -1.12
N LEU A 54 25.95 17.16 -0.83
CA LEU A 54 26.28 16.16 -1.85
C LEU A 54 25.04 15.36 -2.25
N PRO A 55 24.78 15.12 -3.55
CA PRO A 55 23.80 14.14 -4.01
C PRO A 55 24.01 12.76 -3.37
N LEU A 56 22.95 11.95 -3.30
CA LEU A 56 23.04 10.62 -2.68
C LEU A 56 24.11 9.73 -3.36
N GLU A 57 24.22 9.81 -4.68
CA GLU A 57 25.23 9.08 -5.46
C GLU A 57 26.65 9.49 -5.08
N ASP A 58 26.88 10.79 -4.86
CA ASP A 58 28.19 11.33 -4.52
C ASP A 58 28.56 11.08 -3.06
N LEU A 59 27.60 10.93 -2.15
CA LEU A 59 27.87 10.44 -0.80
C LEU A 59 28.40 9.01 -0.80
N GLY A 60 27.88 8.16 -1.68
CA GLY A 60 28.41 6.81 -1.87
C GLY A 60 29.88 6.83 -2.27
N ARG A 61 30.23 7.68 -3.24
CA ARG A 61 31.62 7.87 -3.70
C ARG A 61 32.50 8.50 -2.62
N ALA A 62 32.01 9.50 -1.91
CA ALA A 62 32.72 10.16 -0.82
C ALA A 62 33.13 9.16 0.27
N SER A 63 32.28 8.18 0.58
CA SER A 63 32.58 7.13 1.56
C SER A 63 33.74 6.19 1.18
N GLN A 64 34.20 6.26 -0.07
CA GLN A 64 35.29 5.43 -0.61
C GLN A 64 36.62 6.18 -0.72
N VAL A 65 36.66 7.49 -0.45
CA VAL A 65 37.85 8.33 -0.62
C VAL A 65 38.87 8.10 0.49
N CYS A 66 38.46 8.21 1.75
CA CYS A 66 39.30 7.95 2.92
C CYS A 66 38.45 7.56 4.15
N VAL A 67 39.11 7.13 5.23
CA VAL A 67 38.45 6.68 6.47
C VAL A 67 37.68 7.82 7.13
N GLU A 68 38.22 9.04 7.13
CA GLU A 68 37.59 10.22 7.72
C GLU A 68 36.29 10.55 7.01
N TRP A 69 36.29 10.54 5.67
CA TRP A 69 35.08 10.80 4.88
C TRP A 69 34.05 9.68 5.04
N LYS A 70 34.51 8.43 5.11
CA LYS A 70 33.65 7.30 5.45
C LYS A 70 32.96 7.53 6.79
N ASN A 71 33.67 7.99 7.81
CA ASN A 71 33.09 8.29 9.12
C ASN A 71 32.05 9.41 9.05
N VAL A 72 32.32 10.49 8.30
CA VAL A 72 31.32 11.56 8.06
C VAL A 72 30.05 11.00 7.40
N THR A 73 30.17 10.04 6.48
CA THR A 73 29.00 9.40 5.84
C THR A 73 28.20 8.46 6.76
N LEU A 74 28.67 8.20 7.98
CA LEU A 74 27.95 7.38 8.96
C LEU A 74 27.16 8.22 9.97
N GLU A 75 27.29 9.55 9.93
CA GLU A 75 26.64 10.44 10.89
C GLU A 75 25.13 10.54 10.72
N SER A 76 24.39 10.46 11.82
CA SER A 76 22.93 10.56 11.81
C SER A 76 22.44 11.91 11.30
N GLU A 77 23.08 13.01 11.71
CA GLU A 77 22.75 14.38 11.28
C GLU A 77 22.79 14.53 9.76
N LEU A 78 23.75 13.87 9.09
CA LEU A 78 23.83 13.85 7.63
C LEU A 78 22.58 13.21 7.01
N TRP A 79 22.17 12.07 7.54
CA TRP A 79 21.04 11.31 7.00
C TRP A 79 19.70 11.95 7.33
N GLU A 80 19.57 12.64 8.47
CA GLU A 80 18.42 13.49 8.78
C GLU A 80 18.28 14.63 7.77
N LYS A 81 19.38 15.34 7.46
CA LYS A 81 19.39 16.37 6.42
C LYS A 81 19.17 15.84 5.02
N MET A 82 19.73 14.66 4.71
CA MET A 82 19.46 13.96 3.47
C MET A 82 17.98 13.65 3.32
N ARG A 83 17.36 13.10 4.37
CA ARG A 83 15.93 12.77 4.41
C ARG A 83 15.08 14.00 4.11
N GLU A 84 15.37 15.15 4.73
CA GLU A 84 14.65 16.39 4.45
C GLU A 84 14.73 16.77 2.95
N ARG A 85 15.91 16.65 2.35
CA ARG A 85 16.17 17.04 0.96
C ARG A 85 15.57 16.08 -0.07
N ILE A 86 15.62 14.77 0.16
CA ILE A 86 15.03 13.78 -0.74
C ILE A 86 13.55 13.54 -0.43
N HIS A 87 13.02 14.19 0.61
CA HIS A 87 11.68 13.95 1.14
C HIS A 87 11.44 12.46 1.47
N GLY A 88 12.36 11.90 2.28
CA GLY A 88 12.37 10.49 2.64
C GLY A 88 11.03 10.00 3.18
N ASP A 89 10.67 8.80 2.74
CA ASP A 89 9.40 8.09 2.99
C ASP A 89 9.34 7.35 4.34
N TYR A 90 10.25 7.70 5.24
CA TYR A 90 10.41 7.12 6.57
C TYR A 90 10.44 8.26 7.59
N PRO A 91 10.15 8.05 8.89
CA PRO A 91 10.20 9.09 9.92
C PRO A 91 11.64 9.55 10.23
N SER A 92 11.83 10.72 10.84
CA SER A 92 13.17 11.29 11.06
C SER A 92 14.05 10.39 11.94
N HIS A 93 13.48 9.75 12.97
CA HIS A 93 14.21 8.81 13.83
C HIS A 93 14.69 7.54 13.09
N GLN A 94 14.24 7.31 11.86
CA GLN A 94 14.70 6.23 10.99
C GLN A 94 15.60 6.75 9.86
N ALA A 95 16.10 7.99 9.96
CA ALA A 95 16.98 8.57 8.97
C ALA A 95 18.35 7.91 8.98
N THR A 96 18.48 6.89 8.15
CA THR A 96 19.70 6.10 7.98
C THR A 96 20.10 6.05 6.51
N LYS A 97 21.38 5.75 6.26
CA LYS A 97 21.89 5.45 4.92
C LYS A 97 21.05 4.44 4.16
N GLU A 98 20.67 3.35 4.83
CA GLU A 98 19.92 2.26 4.19
C GLU A 98 18.50 2.68 3.82
N ASN A 99 17.83 3.48 4.66
CA ASN A 99 16.50 4.00 4.32
C ASN A 99 16.57 5.04 3.21
N ALA A 100 17.57 5.93 3.20
CA ALA A 100 17.80 6.85 2.08
C ALA A 100 18.06 6.11 0.76
N LYS A 101 18.84 5.01 0.81
CA LYS A 101 19.09 4.14 -0.33
C LYS A 101 17.80 3.46 -0.80
N LYS A 102 17.02 2.85 0.08
CA LYS A 102 15.73 2.21 -0.26
C LYS A 102 14.77 3.21 -0.90
N HIS A 103 14.64 4.40 -0.32
CA HIS A 103 13.86 5.49 -0.88
C HIS A 103 14.27 5.80 -2.33
N TRP A 104 15.56 6.03 -2.56
CA TRP A 104 16.04 6.36 -3.90
C TRP A 104 15.86 5.22 -4.90
N LEU A 105 16.04 3.97 -4.46
CA LEU A 105 15.73 2.81 -5.30
C LEU A 105 14.25 2.76 -5.68
N ARG A 106 13.33 3.15 -4.79
CA ARG A 106 11.91 3.31 -5.13
C ARG A 106 11.67 4.43 -6.14
N VAL A 107 12.38 5.55 -6.03
CA VAL A 107 12.33 6.63 -7.04
C VAL A 107 12.80 6.12 -8.40
N VAL A 108 13.90 5.35 -8.44
CA VAL A 108 14.42 4.75 -9.67
C VAL A 108 13.43 3.75 -10.28
N VAL A 109 12.76 2.94 -9.45
CA VAL A 109 11.70 2.02 -9.90
C VAL A 109 10.55 2.80 -10.52
N ASN A 110 10.05 3.84 -9.82
CA ASN A 110 8.93 4.65 -10.32
C ASN A 110 9.25 5.36 -11.64
N ALA A 111 10.48 5.86 -11.76
CA ALA A 111 10.93 6.58 -12.95
C ALA A 111 11.24 5.65 -14.14
N SER A 112 11.31 4.33 -13.93
CA SER A 112 11.70 3.36 -14.94
C SER A 112 10.50 2.84 -15.74
N THR A 113 10.76 2.49 -16.99
CA THR A 113 9.86 1.74 -17.88
C THR A 113 10.41 0.36 -18.23
N ASP A 114 11.61 0.02 -17.73
CA ASP A 114 12.27 -1.26 -17.95
C ASP A 114 11.80 -2.26 -16.89
N LEU A 115 10.88 -3.14 -17.29
CA LEU A 115 10.29 -4.16 -16.42
C LEU A 115 11.35 -5.09 -15.80
N SER A 116 12.41 -5.43 -16.54
CA SER A 116 13.48 -6.30 -16.02
C SER A 116 14.29 -5.59 -14.94
N LYS A 117 14.53 -4.29 -15.11
CA LYS A 117 15.18 -3.47 -14.09
C LYS A 117 14.29 -3.29 -12.86
N ILE A 118 13.00 -2.98 -13.05
CA ILE A 118 12.02 -2.83 -11.98
C ILE A 118 11.99 -4.10 -11.13
N GLU A 119 11.76 -5.24 -11.79
CA GLU A 119 11.72 -6.56 -11.17
C GLU A 119 12.97 -6.79 -10.31
N ARG A 120 14.15 -6.73 -10.92
CA ARG A 120 15.43 -6.97 -10.23
C ARG A 120 15.62 -6.07 -9.01
N LEU A 121 15.28 -4.79 -9.09
CA LEU A 121 15.44 -3.84 -7.98
C LEU A 121 14.47 -4.14 -6.84
N ILE A 122 13.20 -4.38 -7.16
CA ILE A 122 12.18 -4.70 -6.16
C ILE A 122 12.58 -5.95 -5.38
N TRP A 123 13.02 -7.00 -6.07
CA TRP A 123 13.44 -8.26 -5.45
C TRP A 123 14.71 -8.12 -4.64
N SER A 124 15.77 -7.55 -5.23
CA SER A 124 17.10 -7.52 -4.59
C SER A 124 17.12 -6.70 -3.30
N TYR A 125 16.20 -5.74 -3.17
CA TYR A 125 16.18 -4.79 -2.05
C TYR A 125 14.91 -4.82 -1.20
N ASN A 126 13.98 -5.75 -1.49
CA ASN A 126 12.71 -5.90 -0.80
C ASN A 126 11.94 -4.57 -0.67
N LEU A 127 11.78 -3.87 -1.80
CA LEU A 127 11.26 -2.49 -1.82
C LEU A 127 9.76 -2.38 -1.52
N LYS A 128 9.01 -3.49 -1.57
CA LYS A 128 7.56 -3.57 -1.36
C LYS A 128 7.11 -3.23 0.08
N THR A 129 7.99 -3.40 1.06
CA THR A 129 7.62 -3.18 2.47
C THR A 129 7.57 -1.69 2.82
N HIS A 130 6.56 -1.26 3.60
CA HIS A 130 6.42 0.12 4.11
C HIS A 130 6.34 1.19 3.00
N HIS A 131 5.42 0.99 2.06
CA HIS A 131 5.19 1.91 0.96
C HIS A 131 4.55 3.23 1.46
N PRO A 132 5.17 4.41 1.27
CA PRO A 132 4.67 5.69 1.81
C PRO A 132 3.29 6.09 1.31
N PHE A 133 2.99 5.68 0.09
CA PHE A 133 1.75 6.01 -0.60
C PHE A 133 0.82 4.80 -0.72
N ALA A 134 0.95 3.80 0.17
CA ALA A 134 0.11 2.60 0.16
C ALA A 134 -1.40 2.92 0.10
N VAL A 135 -1.85 3.93 0.86
CA VAL A 135 -3.25 4.37 0.86
C VAL A 135 -3.73 4.93 -0.49
N TYR A 136 -2.82 5.42 -1.32
CA TYR A 136 -3.13 5.92 -2.67
C TYR A 136 -2.92 4.85 -3.74
N HIS A 137 -2.20 3.77 -3.43
CA HIS A 137 -2.10 2.59 -4.29
C HIS A 137 -3.47 1.94 -4.48
N GLU A 138 -4.21 1.71 -3.39
CA GLU A 138 -5.58 1.17 -3.43
C GLU A 138 -6.52 2.06 -4.27
N LEU A 139 -6.36 3.38 -4.19
CA LEU A 139 -7.14 4.31 -5.02
C LEU A 139 -6.83 4.19 -6.52
N LEU A 140 -5.56 3.97 -6.85
CA LEU A 140 -5.15 3.73 -8.23
C LEU A 140 -5.71 2.38 -8.71
N GLU A 141 -5.74 1.37 -7.86
CA GLU A 141 -6.32 0.06 -8.15
C GLU A 141 -7.80 0.16 -8.57
N ASP A 142 -8.63 0.90 -7.82
CA ASP A 142 -10.04 1.18 -8.20
C ASP A 142 -10.14 1.92 -9.55
N PHE A 143 -9.25 2.89 -9.79
CA PHE A 143 -9.19 3.58 -11.07
C PHE A 143 -8.82 2.63 -12.22
N TRP A 144 -7.88 1.74 -11.97
CA TRP A 144 -7.40 0.77 -12.94
C TRP A 144 -8.42 -0.32 -13.22
N GLU A 145 -9.27 -0.69 -12.27
CA GLU A 145 -10.38 -1.60 -12.52
C GLU A 145 -11.25 -1.09 -13.67
N LEU A 146 -11.59 0.21 -13.65
CA LEU A 146 -12.49 0.87 -14.59
C LEU A 146 -11.85 1.29 -15.92
N HIS A 147 -10.54 1.57 -15.95
CA HIS A 147 -9.86 2.12 -17.13
C HIS A 147 -8.66 1.30 -17.64
N GLY A 148 -8.28 0.23 -16.95
CA GLY A 148 -7.08 -0.57 -17.24
C GLY A 148 -7.33 -1.71 -18.22
N GLY A 149 -7.18 -1.44 -19.52
CA GLY A 149 -7.06 -2.44 -20.59
C GLY A 149 -5.65 -2.58 -21.17
N ASN A 150 -4.65 -1.84 -20.64
CA ASN A 150 -3.28 -1.87 -21.17
C ASN A 150 -2.42 -2.88 -20.42
N ILE A 151 -2.04 -3.97 -21.10
CA ILE A 151 -1.23 -5.06 -20.57
C ILE A 151 0.14 -4.60 -20.03
N GLU A 152 0.74 -3.57 -20.62
CA GLU A 152 2.03 -3.02 -20.19
C GLU A 152 1.92 -2.40 -18.79
N ILE A 153 0.84 -1.67 -18.52
CA ILE A 153 0.57 -1.06 -17.22
C ILE A 153 0.28 -2.14 -16.18
N ASN A 154 -0.51 -3.16 -16.54
CA ASN A 154 -0.80 -4.28 -15.65
C ASN A 154 0.48 -5.04 -15.27
N ASN A 155 1.37 -5.33 -16.22
CA ASN A 155 2.64 -6.00 -15.95
C ASN A 155 3.52 -5.19 -14.98
N GLU A 156 3.63 -3.89 -15.21
CA GLU A 156 4.39 -2.99 -14.34
C GLU A 156 3.81 -2.98 -12.91
N LYS A 157 2.49 -2.81 -12.78
CA LYS A 157 1.80 -2.77 -11.47
C LYS A 157 1.83 -4.13 -10.75
N ALA A 158 1.78 -5.24 -11.48
CA ALA A 158 1.92 -6.57 -10.89
C ALA A 158 3.32 -6.78 -10.29
N LEU A 159 4.37 -6.27 -10.93
CA LEU A 159 5.73 -6.28 -10.37
C LEU A 159 5.83 -5.44 -9.09
N GLU A 160 5.15 -4.28 -9.08
CA GLU A 160 5.03 -3.41 -7.90
C GLU A 160 4.26 -4.09 -6.75
N GLY A 161 3.43 -5.10 -7.06
CA GLY A 161 2.70 -5.93 -6.09
C GLY A 161 1.20 -5.71 -6.06
N SER A 162 0.63 -5.02 -7.07
CA SER A 162 -0.81 -4.80 -7.17
C SER A 162 -1.55 -6.12 -7.42
N GLU A 163 -2.43 -6.47 -6.50
CA GLU A 163 -3.22 -7.71 -6.57
C GLU A 163 -4.23 -7.65 -7.72
N ILE A 164 -4.85 -6.48 -7.96
CA ILE A 164 -5.75 -6.28 -9.10
C ILE A 164 -5.02 -6.49 -10.42
N ALA A 165 -3.80 -5.95 -10.56
CA ALA A 165 -3.00 -6.11 -11.76
C ALA A 165 -2.57 -7.57 -11.98
N ILE A 166 -2.15 -8.25 -10.91
CA ILE A 166 -1.84 -9.68 -10.92
C ILE A 166 -3.06 -10.49 -11.38
N LEU A 167 -4.23 -10.25 -10.80
CA LEU A 167 -5.47 -10.92 -11.15
C LEU A 167 -5.84 -10.69 -12.63
N LYS A 168 -5.69 -9.47 -13.14
CA LYS A 168 -5.92 -9.15 -14.56
C LYS A 168 -4.98 -9.91 -15.49
N ILE A 169 -3.70 -10.04 -15.15
CA ILE A 169 -2.73 -10.83 -15.93
C ILE A 169 -3.15 -12.30 -15.92
N VAL A 170 -3.43 -12.86 -14.74
CA VAL A 170 -3.84 -14.26 -14.60
C VAL A 170 -5.12 -14.53 -15.39
N ASN A 171 -6.15 -13.69 -15.27
CA ASN A 171 -7.40 -13.82 -16.02
C ASN A 171 -7.21 -13.62 -17.52
N GLY A 172 -6.37 -12.66 -17.92
CA GLY A 172 -6.00 -12.43 -19.32
C GLY A 172 -5.39 -13.68 -19.95
N LEU A 173 -4.39 -14.27 -19.28
CA LEU A 173 -3.74 -15.51 -19.72
C LEU A 173 -4.70 -16.71 -19.65
N ALA A 174 -5.50 -16.84 -18.61
CA ALA A 174 -6.39 -17.99 -18.42
C ALA A 174 -7.55 -18.02 -19.40
N TYR A 175 -8.14 -16.86 -19.72
CA TYR A 175 -9.42 -16.76 -20.42
C TYR A 175 -9.38 -15.93 -21.72
N GLY A 176 -8.23 -15.37 -22.09
CA GLY A 176 -8.10 -14.52 -23.27
C GLY A 176 -8.69 -13.12 -23.09
N TRP A 177 -8.82 -12.64 -21.85
CA TRP A 177 -9.36 -11.32 -21.53
C TRP A 177 -8.32 -10.20 -21.67
N HIS A 178 -8.78 -8.94 -21.64
CA HIS A 178 -7.92 -7.73 -21.60
C HIS A 178 -6.87 -7.65 -22.73
N ALA A 179 -7.23 -8.09 -23.94
CA ALA A 179 -6.34 -8.14 -25.11
C ALA A 179 -5.07 -9.00 -24.90
N CYS A 180 -5.11 -9.93 -23.94
CA CYS A 180 -4.07 -10.93 -23.73
C CYS A 180 -4.46 -12.23 -24.46
N PRO A 181 -3.61 -12.81 -25.32
CA PRO A 181 -3.86 -14.12 -25.90
C PRO A 181 -3.97 -15.19 -24.81
N GLN A 182 -4.97 -16.07 -24.93
CA GLN A 182 -5.15 -17.15 -23.97
C GLN A 182 -3.94 -18.10 -23.98
N ASN A 183 -3.36 -18.30 -22.80
CA ASN A 183 -2.29 -19.25 -22.53
C ASN A 183 -2.42 -19.72 -21.06
N THR A 184 -3.15 -20.81 -20.85
CA THR A 184 -3.42 -21.36 -19.52
C THR A 184 -2.16 -21.87 -18.82
N GLU A 185 -1.19 -22.42 -19.56
CA GLU A 185 0.10 -22.85 -19.01
C GLU A 185 0.88 -21.66 -18.44
N ALA A 186 0.89 -20.54 -19.16
CA ALA A 186 1.53 -19.31 -18.68
C ALA A 186 0.81 -18.72 -17.45
N ALA A 187 -0.54 -18.78 -17.40
CA ALA A 187 -1.31 -18.34 -16.24
C ALA A 187 -0.92 -19.13 -14.98
N VAL A 188 -0.87 -20.47 -15.10
CA VAL A 188 -0.47 -21.37 -14.01
C VAL A 188 0.98 -21.14 -13.60
N ALA A 189 1.91 -21.04 -14.56
CA ALA A 189 3.32 -20.80 -14.27
C ALA A 189 3.55 -19.47 -13.54
N PHE A 190 2.87 -18.40 -13.98
CA PHE A 190 2.93 -17.09 -13.34
C PHE A 190 2.38 -17.14 -11.91
N ASN A 191 1.22 -17.75 -11.70
CA ASN A 191 0.64 -17.89 -10.35
C ASN A 191 1.52 -18.75 -9.43
N ASP A 192 2.06 -19.87 -9.91
CA ASP A 192 2.95 -20.74 -9.13
C ASP A 192 4.28 -20.06 -8.78
N GLN A 193 4.79 -19.17 -9.65
CA GLN A 193 5.93 -18.34 -9.32
C GLN A 193 5.62 -17.39 -8.16
N LEU A 194 4.45 -16.74 -8.17
CA LEU A 194 4.01 -15.86 -7.09
C LEU A 194 3.84 -16.61 -5.75
N ILE A 195 3.38 -17.86 -5.75
CA ILE A 195 3.36 -18.72 -4.55
C ILE A 195 4.76 -18.94 -4.00
N LYS A 196 5.74 -19.25 -4.85
CA LYS A 196 7.16 -19.41 -4.43
C LYS A 196 7.72 -18.14 -3.83
N LEU A 197 7.16 -17.00 -4.19
CA LEU A 197 7.53 -15.67 -3.68
C LEU A 197 6.72 -15.26 -2.43
N GLY A 198 5.85 -16.15 -1.94
CA GLY A 198 5.07 -15.94 -0.71
C GLY A 198 3.80 -15.11 -0.88
N ASN A 199 3.29 -14.92 -2.10
CA ASN A 199 1.99 -14.26 -2.32
C ASN A 199 0.86 -15.20 -1.86
N LYS A 200 0.08 -14.77 -0.87
CA LYS A 200 -0.97 -15.59 -0.24
C LYS A 200 -2.19 -15.72 -1.15
N GLU A 201 -2.56 -14.64 -1.82
CA GLU A 201 -3.66 -14.58 -2.77
C GLU A 201 -3.45 -15.55 -3.94
N SER A 202 -2.20 -15.81 -4.32
CA SER A 202 -1.84 -16.84 -5.31
C SER A 202 -2.07 -18.26 -4.82
N ILE A 203 -1.90 -18.53 -3.53
CA ILE A 203 -2.25 -19.82 -2.93
C ILE A 203 -3.77 -20.00 -3.02
N GLU A 204 -4.53 -18.95 -2.69
CA GLU A 204 -5.99 -18.96 -2.80
C GLU A 204 -6.46 -19.20 -4.24
N ARG A 205 -5.93 -18.43 -5.19
CA ARG A 205 -6.21 -18.61 -6.62
C ARG A 205 -5.89 -20.03 -7.09
N LYS A 206 -4.81 -20.65 -6.60
CA LYS A 206 -4.48 -22.05 -6.93
C LYS A 206 -5.51 -23.02 -6.38
N ILE A 207 -5.94 -22.87 -5.13
CA ILE A 207 -6.91 -23.78 -4.50
C ILE A 207 -8.28 -23.66 -5.18
N GLN A 208 -8.74 -22.43 -5.45
CA GLN A 208 -9.95 -22.20 -6.24
C GLN A 208 -9.81 -22.72 -7.68
N GLY A 209 -8.65 -22.51 -8.29
CA GLY A 209 -8.32 -23.03 -9.62
C GLY A 209 -8.43 -24.55 -9.70
N LEU A 210 -7.86 -25.26 -8.74
CA LEU A 210 -7.96 -26.71 -8.63
C LEU A 210 -9.39 -27.16 -8.28
N SER A 211 -10.12 -26.44 -7.42
CA SER A 211 -11.50 -26.78 -7.06
C SER A 211 -12.47 -26.65 -8.24
N ASN A 212 -12.33 -25.58 -9.03
CA ASN A 212 -13.37 -25.12 -9.97
C ASN A 212 -12.92 -25.10 -11.43
N GLY A 213 -11.66 -25.40 -11.72
CA GLY A 213 -11.09 -25.27 -13.07
C GLY A 213 -10.82 -23.82 -13.48
N TRP A 214 -10.57 -22.93 -12.52
CA TRP A 214 -10.33 -21.50 -12.75
C TRP A 214 -8.85 -21.17 -12.95
N PHE A 215 -8.57 -19.97 -13.47
CA PHE A 215 -7.23 -19.37 -13.57
C PHE A 215 -6.22 -20.21 -14.38
N GLY A 216 -6.73 -21.01 -15.32
CA GLY A 216 -5.92 -21.90 -16.17
C GLY A 216 -5.58 -23.25 -15.53
N TYR A 217 -5.93 -23.48 -14.26
CA TYR A 217 -5.76 -24.78 -13.62
C TYR A 217 -6.80 -25.78 -14.13
N LYS A 218 -6.37 -27.01 -14.36
CA LYS A 218 -7.29 -28.14 -14.56
C LYS A 218 -7.93 -28.49 -13.23
N GLN A 219 -9.24 -28.72 -13.23
CA GLN A 219 -9.96 -29.10 -12.03
C GLN A 219 -9.41 -30.42 -11.45
N ASP A 220 -9.00 -30.36 -10.19
CA ASP A 220 -8.54 -31.46 -9.35
C ASP A 220 -8.95 -31.17 -7.90
N CYS A 221 -10.18 -31.53 -7.56
CA CYS A 221 -10.74 -31.33 -6.22
C CYS A 221 -9.95 -32.09 -5.14
N GLN A 222 -9.29 -33.20 -5.49
CA GLN A 222 -8.51 -33.97 -4.53
C GLN A 222 -7.22 -33.23 -4.16
N GLU A 223 -6.56 -32.61 -5.14
CA GLU A 223 -5.38 -31.78 -4.89
C GLU A 223 -5.73 -30.48 -4.17
N ALA A 224 -6.86 -29.83 -4.51
CA ALA A 224 -7.37 -28.68 -3.76
C ALA A 224 -7.56 -29.00 -2.27
N TYR A 225 -8.19 -30.13 -1.97
CA TYR A 225 -8.38 -30.62 -0.61
C TYR A 225 -7.05 -30.88 0.10
N ARG A 226 -6.11 -31.60 -0.54
CA ARG A 226 -4.79 -31.92 0.04
C ARG A 226 -4.00 -30.66 0.36
N LEU A 227 -3.97 -29.70 -0.58
CA LEU A 227 -3.29 -28.44 -0.39
C LEU A 227 -3.89 -27.66 0.77
N ASN A 228 -5.23 -27.63 0.89
CA ASN A 228 -5.87 -26.96 2.02
C ASN A 228 -5.61 -27.65 3.36
N GLU A 229 -5.70 -28.98 3.44
CA GLU A 229 -5.41 -29.73 4.66
C GLU A 229 -3.95 -29.54 5.12
N LEU A 230 -3.01 -29.44 4.18
CA LEU A 230 -1.62 -29.12 4.51
C LEU A 230 -1.52 -27.75 5.20
N LEU A 231 -2.21 -26.73 4.69
CA LEU A 231 -2.22 -25.39 5.27
C LEU A 231 -2.93 -25.35 6.64
N VAL A 232 -4.03 -26.09 6.78
CA VAL A 232 -4.71 -26.27 8.09
C VAL A 232 -3.75 -26.89 9.11
N ASN A 233 -2.94 -27.88 8.72
CA ASN A 233 -1.93 -28.48 9.60
C ASN A 233 -0.80 -27.50 9.99
N PHE A 234 -0.58 -26.45 9.21
CA PHE A 234 0.32 -25.33 9.56
C PHE A 234 -0.37 -24.22 10.36
N ASN A 235 -1.62 -24.42 10.81
CA ASN A 235 -2.45 -23.41 11.48
C ASN A 235 -2.65 -22.14 10.64
N ASP A 236 -2.74 -22.29 9.32
CA ASP A 236 -3.12 -21.19 8.44
C ASP A 236 -4.60 -20.85 8.64
N LYS A 237 -4.89 -19.61 9.07
CA LYS A 237 -6.26 -19.17 9.39
C LYS A 237 -7.17 -19.19 8.18
N ASP A 238 -6.68 -18.75 7.02
CA ASP A 238 -7.46 -18.69 5.78
C ASP A 238 -7.84 -20.11 5.34
N ALA A 239 -6.94 -21.08 5.52
CA ALA A 239 -7.21 -22.49 5.24
C ALA A 239 -8.26 -23.11 6.18
N VAL A 240 -8.28 -22.70 7.45
CA VAL A 240 -9.31 -23.12 8.41
C VAL A 240 -10.67 -22.52 8.03
N THR A 241 -10.73 -21.23 7.69
CA THR A 241 -11.95 -20.59 7.21
C THR A 241 -12.47 -21.29 5.95
N ARG A 242 -11.60 -21.56 4.97
CA ARG A 242 -11.96 -22.30 3.75
C ARG A 242 -12.39 -23.73 3.99
N LYS A 243 -11.86 -24.41 5.00
CA LYS A 243 -12.32 -25.74 5.39
C LYS A 243 -13.77 -25.69 5.90
N ILE A 244 -14.11 -24.68 6.68
CA ILE A 244 -15.46 -24.51 7.25
C ILE A 244 -16.46 -24.12 6.16
N GLU A 245 -16.09 -23.19 5.27
CA GLU A 245 -16.85 -22.85 4.07
C GLU A 245 -16.99 -24.06 3.13
N GLY A 246 -15.92 -24.82 2.94
CA GLY A 246 -15.91 -26.06 2.18
C GLY A 246 -16.91 -27.09 2.71
N PHE A 247 -16.99 -27.26 4.03
CA PHE A 247 -18.02 -28.10 4.65
C PHE A 247 -19.43 -27.49 4.54
N PHE A 248 -19.57 -26.17 4.56
CA PHE A 248 -20.87 -25.51 4.43
C PHE A 248 -21.45 -25.60 3.01
N GLU A 249 -20.61 -25.36 1.99
CA GLU A 249 -21.02 -25.21 0.60
C GLU A 249 -20.77 -26.48 -0.24
N GLY A 250 -19.80 -27.31 0.15
CA GLY A 250 -19.29 -28.42 -0.67
C GLY A 250 -18.24 -27.97 -1.69
N SER A 251 -17.36 -27.05 -1.32
CA SER A 251 -16.32 -26.44 -2.18
C SER A 251 -14.90 -26.84 -1.75
N CYS A 252 -13.89 -26.47 -2.54
CA CYS A 252 -12.47 -26.72 -2.25
C CYS A 252 -12.11 -28.20 -2.02
N GLY A 253 -12.86 -29.12 -2.65
CA GLY A 253 -12.69 -30.56 -2.50
C GLY A 253 -13.33 -31.17 -1.24
N TYR A 254 -13.95 -30.35 -0.39
CA TYR A 254 -14.73 -30.83 0.76
C TYR A 254 -16.13 -31.25 0.32
N LYS A 255 -16.63 -32.33 0.92
CA LYS A 255 -18.05 -32.70 0.80
C LYS A 255 -18.85 -31.86 1.78
N LYS A 256 -20.02 -31.39 1.34
CA LYS A 256 -20.94 -30.63 2.20
C LYS A 256 -21.29 -31.44 3.45
N ASP A 257 -20.93 -30.92 4.62
CA ASP A 257 -21.18 -31.47 5.94
C ASP A 257 -21.42 -30.32 6.93
N LEU A 258 -22.68 -29.94 7.09
CA LEU A 258 -23.08 -28.85 7.98
C LEU A 258 -22.74 -29.13 9.45
N LYS A 259 -22.68 -30.40 9.85
CA LYS A 259 -22.37 -30.78 11.22
C LYS A 259 -20.90 -30.55 11.51
N GLU A 260 -20.01 -30.94 10.60
CA GLU A 260 -18.57 -30.68 10.73
C GLU A 260 -18.26 -29.17 10.66
N ALA A 261 -18.93 -28.41 9.79
CA ALA A 261 -18.80 -26.95 9.77
C ALA A 261 -19.15 -26.32 11.13
N PHE A 262 -20.26 -26.75 11.73
CA PHE A 262 -20.69 -26.30 13.05
C PHE A 262 -19.69 -26.70 14.15
N ILE A 263 -19.30 -27.97 14.22
CA ILE A 263 -18.39 -28.50 15.25
C ILE A 263 -17.04 -27.76 15.20
N LEU A 264 -16.48 -27.60 14.01
CA LEU A 264 -15.21 -26.92 13.83
C LEU A 264 -15.31 -25.45 14.24
N ASN A 265 -16.41 -24.76 13.90
CA ASN A 265 -16.61 -23.37 14.33
C ASN A 265 -16.78 -23.25 15.86
N GLU A 266 -17.56 -24.11 16.49
CA GLU A 266 -17.72 -24.09 17.96
C GLU A 266 -16.41 -24.41 18.69
N SER A 267 -15.57 -25.29 18.12
CA SER A 267 -14.22 -25.53 18.66
C SER A 267 -13.35 -24.27 18.65
N LEU A 268 -13.41 -23.49 17.57
CA LEU A 268 -12.65 -22.22 17.46
C LEU A 268 -13.19 -21.16 18.43
N ILE A 269 -14.50 -21.10 18.64
CA ILE A 269 -15.12 -20.25 19.66
C ILE A 269 -14.63 -20.63 21.06
N GLY A 270 -14.55 -21.94 21.36
CA GLY A 270 -13.99 -22.45 22.61
C GLY A 270 -12.52 -22.05 22.82
N ALA A 271 -11.77 -21.89 21.73
CA ALA A 271 -10.39 -21.38 21.74
C ALA A 271 -10.28 -19.84 21.77
N GLY A 272 -11.41 -19.12 21.72
CA GLY A 272 -11.44 -17.66 21.75
C GLY A 272 -11.20 -16.99 20.40
N ASP A 273 -11.41 -17.69 19.28
CA ASP A 273 -11.25 -17.12 17.93
C ASP A 273 -12.36 -16.10 17.61
N GLU A 274 -11.98 -14.85 17.34
CA GLU A 274 -12.93 -13.75 17.08
C GLU A 274 -13.71 -13.92 15.77
N GLU A 275 -13.11 -14.53 14.75
CA GLU A 275 -13.75 -14.73 13.44
C GLU A 275 -14.79 -15.84 13.51
N ALA A 276 -14.56 -16.85 14.36
CA ALA A 276 -15.53 -17.90 14.64
C ALA A 276 -16.80 -17.34 15.31
N TYR A 277 -16.66 -16.33 16.19
CA TYR A 277 -17.80 -15.60 16.74
C TYR A 277 -18.59 -14.83 15.66
N GLU A 278 -17.90 -14.22 14.70
CA GLU A 278 -18.56 -13.56 13.58
C GLU A 278 -19.34 -14.57 12.74
N ARG A 279 -18.73 -15.71 12.39
CA ARG A 279 -19.39 -16.79 11.66
C ARG A 279 -20.59 -17.35 12.41
N LYS A 280 -20.54 -17.43 13.75
CA LYS A 280 -21.71 -17.80 14.57
C LYS A 280 -22.82 -16.78 14.52
N VAL A 281 -22.53 -15.49 14.60
CA VAL A 281 -23.57 -14.46 14.50
C VAL A 281 -24.20 -14.45 13.11
N LEU A 282 -23.39 -14.55 12.04
CA LEU A 282 -23.90 -14.69 10.68
C LEU A 282 -24.71 -15.97 10.50
N GLY A 283 -24.21 -17.09 11.02
CA GLY A 283 -24.87 -18.39 11.00
C GLY A 283 -26.23 -18.36 11.68
N LEU A 284 -26.31 -17.77 12.88
CA LEU A 284 -27.57 -17.58 13.61
C LEU A 284 -28.49 -16.56 12.92
N ASN A 285 -27.98 -15.58 12.20
CA ASN A 285 -28.84 -14.61 11.52
C ASN A 285 -29.39 -15.10 10.17
N TYR A 286 -28.65 -15.95 9.45
CA TYR A 286 -28.97 -16.33 8.07
C TYR A 286 -29.06 -17.85 7.83
N GLY A 287 -28.89 -18.69 8.86
CA GLY A 287 -28.89 -20.15 8.72
C GLY A 287 -27.66 -20.71 8.00
N SER A 288 -26.48 -20.12 8.25
CA SER A 288 -25.20 -20.48 7.60
C SER A 288 -24.25 -21.26 8.53
N TYR A 289 -23.19 -21.86 7.97
CA TYR A 289 -22.13 -22.56 8.73
C TYR A 289 -22.62 -23.67 9.67
N GLY A 290 -23.75 -24.31 9.34
CA GLY A 290 -24.35 -25.36 10.15
C GLY A 290 -25.19 -24.88 11.34
N TYR A 291 -25.36 -23.57 11.50
CA TYR A 291 -26.29 -22.99 12.48
C TYR A 291 -27.71 -22.95 11.92
N LEU A 292 -28.69 -23.22 12.79
CA LEU A 292 -30.10 -22.94 12.50
C LEU A 292 -30.36 -21.44 12.68
N GLU A 293 -31.13 -20.86 11.76
CA GLU A 293 -31.49 -19.45 11.81
C GLU A 293 -32.29 -19.14 13.10
N ASN A 294 -31.74 -18.22 13.88
CA ASN A 294 -32.27 -17.70 15.13
C ASN A 294 -31.70 -16.30 15.38
N PRO A 295 -32.31 -15.24 14.79
CA PRO A 295 -31.81 -13.88 14.91
C PRO A 295 -31.77 -13.38 16.36
N HIS A 296 -32.66 -13.85 17.23
CA HIS A 296 -32.62 -13.52 18.66
C HIS A 296 -31.33 -14.02 19.33
N SER A 297 -30.88 -15.23 18.99
CA SER A 297 -29.60 -15.74 19.47
C SER A 297 -28.41 -14.98 18.87
N ALA A 298 -28.52 -14.55 17.61
CA ALA A 298 -27.52 -13.68 16.98
C ALA A 298 -27.36 -12.35 17.75
N PHE A 299 -28.48 -11.74 18.17
CA PHE A 299 -28.50 -10.56 19.03
C PHE A 299 -27.80 -10.82 20.38
N ILE A 300 -28.16 -11.91 21.08
CA ILE A 300 -27.56 -12.24 22.38
C ILE A 300 -26.04 -12.40 22.27
N VAL A 301 -25.56 -13.13 21.26
CA VAL A 301 -24.12 -13.30 21.03
C VAL A 301 -23.47 -11.97 20.69
N ASN A 302 -24.12 -11.10 19.91
CA ASN A 302 -23.58 -9.78 19.60
C ASN A 302 -23.46 -8.88 20.84
N GLU A 303 -24.49 -8.84 21.69
CA GLU A 303 -24.47 -8.05 22.93
C GLU A 303 -23.39 -8.54 23.90
N TYR A 304 -23.14 -9.85 23.95
CA TYR A 304 -21.99 -10.40 24.68
C TYR A 304 -20.66 -9.86 24.12
N LEU A 305 -20.49 -9.83 22.81
CA LEU A 305 -19.27 -9.33 22.16
C LEU A 305 -19.09 -7.82 22.33
N LEU A 306 -20.17 -7.03 22.35
CA LEU A 306 -20.12 -5.60 22.68
C LEU A 306 -19.57 -5.36 24.08
N ARG A 307 -20.00 -6.16 25.08
CA ARG A 307 -19.47 -6.09 26.46
C ARG A 307 -18.00 -6.51 26.55
N LYS A 308 -17.49 -7.23 25.55
CA LYS A 308 -16.07 -7.58 25.40
C LYS A 308 -15.29 -6.56 24.56
N HIS A 309 -15.89 -5.41 24.23
CA HIS A 309 -15.30 -4.36 23.41
C HIS A 309 -14.89 -4.82 22.00
N ASN A 310 -15.60 -5.81 21.45
CA ASN A 310 -15.34 -6.28 20.08
C ASN A 310 -15.80 -5.22 19.05
N LYS A 311 -14.88 -4.75 18.21
CA LYS A 311 -15.18 -3.70 17.21
C LYS A 311 -16.17 -4.13 16.13
N ARG A 312 -16.09 -5.39 15.67
CA ARG A 312 -17.04 -5.93 14.66
C ARG A 312 -18.46 -6.03 15.21
N ALA A 313 -18.61 -6.22 16.53
CA ALA A 313 -19.92 -6.24 17.18
C ALA A 313 -20.63 -4.87 17.12
N ILE A 314 -19.86 -3.78 17.21
CA ILE A 314 -20.38 -2.42 17.05
C ILE A 314 -20.85 -2.21 15.61
N ASP A 315 -20.04 -2.61 14.64
CA ASP A 315 -20.39 -2.53 13.21
C ASP A 315 -21.71 -3.28 12.93
N ARG A 316 -21.87 -4.50 13.46
CA ARG A 316 -23.09 -5.30 13.33
C ARG A 316 -24.30 -4.69 14.05
N LYS A 317 -24.10 -4.05 15.21
CA LYS A 317 -25.19 -3.33 15.90
C LYS A 317 -25.68 -2.13 15.08
N ILE A 318 -24.78 -1.32 14.54
CA ILE A 318 -25.15 -0.19 13.66
C ILE A 318 -25.92 -0.69 12.42
N GLU A 319 -25.44 -1.76 11.79
CA GLU A 319 -26.14 -2.37 10.66
C GLU A 319 -27.52 -2.91 11.09
N GLY A 320 -27.59 -3.64 12.21
CA GLY A 320 -28.82 -4.20 12.76
C GLY A 320 -29.88 -3.13 13.03
N LEU A 321 -29.50 -2.04 13.71
CA LEU A 321 -30.38 -0.91 13.99
C LEU A 321 -30.86 -0.19 12.70
N SER A 322 -30.04 -0.19 11.64
CA SER A 322 -30.38 0.49 10.38
C SER A 322 -31.08 -0.38 9.34
N ARG A 323 -31.04 -1.71 9.47
CA ARG A 323 -31.56 -2.65 8.47
C ARG A 323 -32.47 -3.73 9.04
N ASN A 324 -32.71 -3.75 10.34
CA ASN A 324 -33.46 -4.81 11.03
C ASN A 324 -32.78 -6.19 10.86
N THR A 325 -31.47 -6.26 11.12
CA THR A 325 -30.65 -7.47 10.98
C THR A 325 -29.96 -7.84 12.30
N TYR A 326 -29.41 -9.06 12.39
CA TYR A 326 -28.75 -9.61 13.58
C TYR A 326 -29.63 -9.61 14.84
N GLY A 327 -30.95 -9.69 14.66
CA GLY A 327 -31.94 -9.66 15.74
C GLY A 327 -32.19 -8.28 16.35
N TYR A 328 -31.60 -7.21 15.83
CA TYR A 328 -31.89 -5.83 16.26
C TYR A 328 -33.14 -5.31 15.55
N SER A 329 -34.04 -4.68 16.31
CA SER A 329 -35.14 -3.91 15.75
C SER A 329 -34.63 -2.62 15.10
N PHE A 330 -35.32 -2.19 14.05
CA PHE A 330 -35.02 -0.94 13.37
C PHE A 330 -35.12 0.27 14.33
N ASN A 331 -34.02 1.00 14.49
CA ASN A 331 -33.91 2.18 15.34
C ASN A 331 -32.81 3.12 14.81
N LEU A 332 -33.22 4.04 13.92
CA LEU A 332 -32.29 4.97 13.29
C LEU A 332 -31.74 6.03 14.23
N GLU A 333 -32.48 6.39 15.28
CA GLU A 333 -32.01 7.37 16.27
C GLU A 333 -30.83 6.81 17.07
N GLU A 334 -30.95 5.59 17.60
CA GLU A 334 -29.84 4.91 18.28
C GLU A 334 -28.67 4.65 17.33
N CYS A 335 -28.94 4.30 16.07
CA CYS A 335 -27.92 4.14 15.04
C CYS A 335 -27.09 5.42 14.85
N VAL A 336 -27.76 6.58 14.75
CA VAL A 336 -27.08 7.89 14.63
C VAL A 336 -26.30 8.20 15.89
N ILE A 337 -26.89 8.06 17.08
CA ILE A 337 -26.21 8.35 18.36
C ILE A 337 -24.93 7.53 18.49
N LEU A 338 -25.00 6.22 18.24
CA LEU A 338 -23.84 5.33 18.32
C LEU A 338 -22.77 5.71 17.28
N ASN A 339 -23.17 6.02 16.04
CA ASN A 339 -22.22 6.41 15.00
C ASN A 339 -21.56 7.77 15.28
N GLU A 340 -22.29 8.75 15.83
CA GLU A 340 -21.74 10.04 16.25
C GLU A 340 -20.74 9.89 17.40
N GLN A 341 -21.03 9.04 18.39
CA GLN A 341 -20.09 8.74 19.48
C GLN A 341 -18.77 8.16 18.94
N LEU A 342 -18.83 7.25 17.96
CA LEU A 342 -17.60 6.71 17.34
C LEU A 342 -16.74 7.78 16.65
N ILE A 343 -17.38 8.77 16.04
CA ILE A 343 -16.68 9.89 15.39
C ILE A 343 -16.07 10.82 16.45
N GLN A 344 -16.82 11.13 17.50
CA GLN A 344 -16.41 12.08 18.54
C GLN A 344 -15.33 11.51 19.46
N ASP A 345 -15.49 10.28 19.93
CA ASP A 345 -14.63 9.69 20.96
C ASP A 345 -13.37 9.04 20.37
N TYR A 346 -13.47 8.50 19.15
CA TYR A 346 -12.42 7.67 18.56
C TYR A 346 -11.92 8.14 17.19
N HIS A 347 -12.52 9.19 16.62
CA HIS A 347 -12.24 9.62 15.24
C HIS A 347 -12.36 8.45 14.24
N ASP A 348 -13.35 7.58 14.43
CA ASP A 348 -13.47 6.33 13.67
C ASP A 348 -13.78 6.58 12.18
N GLU A 349 -12.85 6.18 11.32
CA GLU A 349 -12.93 6.41 9.88
C GLU A 349 -14.09 5.66 9.22
N LYS A 350 -14.48 4.48 9.73
CA LYS A 350 -15.65 3.76 9.21
C LYS A 350 -16.93 4.51 9.59
N ALA A 351 -17.01 5.08 10.79
CA ALA A 351 -18.14 5.88 11.23
C ALA A 351 -18.29 7.17 10.41
N ILE A 352 -17.17 7.83 10.10
CA ILE A 352 -17.12 8.97 9.17
C ILE A 352 -17.63 8.54 7.78
N LYS A 353 -17.12 7.44 7.23
CA LYS A 353 -17.57 6.88 5.94
C LYS A 353 -19.07 6.57 5.95
N ARG A 354 -19.60 5.99 7.03
CA ARG A 354 -21.05 5.73 7.19
C ARG A 354 -21.85 7.02 7.22
N LYS A 355 -21.40 8.05 7.92
CA LYS A 355 -22.07 9.36 7.98
C LYS A 355 -22.11 10.04 6.62
N ILE A 356 -20.99 10.05 5.89
CA ILE A 356 -20.94 10.55 4.50
C ILE A 356 -21.91 9.77 3.63
N ARG A 357 -21.87 8.43 3.66
CA ARG A 357 -22.82 7.58 2.91
C ARG A 357 -24.28 7.86 3.30
N GLY A 358 -24.53 8.08 4.58
CA GLY A 358 -25.82 8.46 5.13
C GLY A 358 -26.34 9.75 4.51
N TYR A 359 -25.52 10.79 4.46
CA TYR A 359 -25.85 12.04 3.79
C TYR A 359 -26.01 11.92 2.26
N VAL A 360 -25.26 11.03 1.60
CA VAL A 360 -25.33 10.87 0.14
C VAL A 360 -26.56 10.09 -0.32
N PHE A 361 -27.02 9.12 0.48
CA PHE A 361 -28.08 8.16 0.08
C PHE A 361 -29.28 8.11 1.02
N GLY A 362 -29.31 8.89 2.11
CA GLY A 362 -30.38 8.82 3.12
C GLY A 362 -30.33 7.53 3.96
N GLN A 363 -29.13 7.09 4.35
CA GLN A 363 -28.90 5.83 5.07
C GLN A 363 -28.48 6.05 6.53
N TYR A 364 -28.59 5.01 7.37
CA TYR A 364 -28.16 5.01 8.78
C TYR A 364 -28.77 6.12 9.65
N GLY A 365 -29.96 6.61 9.28
CA GLY A 365 -30.66 7.67 10.02
C GLY A 365 -30.25 9.09 9.66
N TYR A 366 -29.27 9.26 8.77
CA TYR A 366 -28.88 10.58 8.27
C TYR A 366 -29.79 11.01 7.12
N PRO A 367 -30.31 12.26 7.12
CA PRO A 367 -31.13 12.76 6.03
C PRO A 367 -30.30 12.97 4.78
N LEU A 368 -30.89 12.70 3.60
CA LEU A 368 -30.26 12.95 2.31
C LEU A 368 -29.84 14.43 2.19
N ASN A 369 -28.54 14.68 2.16
CA ASN A 369 -27.93 16.00 2.01
C ASN A 369 -26.50 15.90 1.49
N LYS A 370 -26.33 15.83 0.16
CA LYS A 370 -25.00 15.70 -0.47
C LYS A 370 -24.05 16.85 -0.10
N TYR A 371 -24.57 18.06 0.09
CA TYR A 371 -23.75 19.22 0.50
C TYR A 371 -23.10 19.02 1.87
N LYS A 372 -23.83 18.49 2.86
CA LYS A 372 -23.26 18.14 4.16
C LYS A 372 -22.20 17.04 4.07
N ALA A 373 -22.37 16.09 3.15
CA ALA A 373 -21.38 15.04 2.92
C ALA A 373 -20.07 15.62 2.38
N ILE A 374 -20.17 16.52 1.39
CA ILE A 374 -19.02 17.25 0.82
C ILE A 374 -18.38 18.12 1.90
N GLU A 375 -19.15 18.95 2.61
CA GLU A 375 -18.65 19.85 3.65
C GLU A 375 -17.85 19.10 4.72
N LEU A 376 -18.39 18.00 5.24
CA LEU A 376 -17.69 17.14 6.20
C LEU A 376 -16.38 16.61 5.62
N ASN A 377 -16.39 16.15 4.36
CA ASN A 377 -15.18 15.61 3.74
C ASN A 377 -14.13 16.71 3.46
N GLU A 378 -14.54 17.91 3.04
CA GLU A 378 -13.64 19.05 2.81
C GLU A 378 -12.96 19.53 4.10
N GLN A 379 -13.68 19.52 5.24
CA GLN A 379 -13.08 19.80 6.54
C GLN A 379 -11.98 18.80 6.88
N LEU A 380 -12.18 17.51 6.60
CA LEU A 380 -11.16 16.47 6.82
C LEU A 380 -9.99 16.57 5.83
N VAL A 381 -10.26 16.94 4.57
CA VAL A 381 -9.22 17.22 3.57
C VAL A 381 -8.35 18.39 4.01
N ALA A 382 -8.92 19.45 4.59
CA ALA A 382 -8.16 20.58 5.13
C ALA A 382 -7.23 20.18 6.28
N LEU A 383 -7.54 19.09 6.98
CA LEU A 383 -6.70 18.48 8.02
C LEU A 383 -5.70 17.44 7.47
N ASP A 384 -5.55 17.33 6.14
CA ASP A 384 -4.68 16.37 5.45
C ASP A 384 -5.02 14.90 5.79
N ASN A 385 -6.30 14.60 6.08
CA ASN A 385 -6.75 13.24 6.33
C ASN A 385 -6.70 12.43 5.02
N ALA A 386 -5.88 11.37 5.00
CA ALA A 386 -5.65 10.54 3.82
C ALA A 386 -6.94 9.91 3.26
N ALA A 387 -7.82 9.39 4.12
CA ALA A 387 -9.07 8.77 3.68
C ALA A 387 -10.05 9.79 3.07
N ALA A 388 -10.06 11.03 3.56
CA ALA A 388 -10.86 12.12 3.01
C ALA A 388 -10.34 12.61 1.66
N ILE A 389 -9.01 12.67 1.51
CA ILE A 389 -8.33 12.94 0.24
C ILE A 389 -8.72 11.87 -0.78
N VAL A 390 -8.59 10.59 -0.42
CA VAL A 390 -9.00 9.45 -1.24
C VAL A 390 -10.48 9.56 -1.65
N ARG A 391 -11.37 9.84 -0.70
CA ARG A 391 -12.81 10.04 -0.99
C ARG A 391 -13.09 11.17 -1.96
N LYS A 392 -12.36 12.29 -1.85
CA LYS A 392 -12.52 13.44 -2.75
C LYS A 392 -12.06 13.09 -4.16
N ILE A 393 -10.92 12.41 -4.30
CA ILE A 393 -10.40 11.94 -5.58
C ILE A 393 -11.42 10.99 -6.23
N VAL A 394 -11.81 9.91 -5.53
CA VAL A 394 -12.84 8.96 -6.00
C VAL A 394 -14.15 9.68 -6.34
N GLY A 395 -14.53 10.66 -5.54
CA GLY A 395 -15.73 11.46 -5.76
C GLY A 395 -15.68 12.26 -7.07
N LEU A 396 -14.59 12.98 -7.31
CA LEU A 396 -14.37 13.77 -8.52
C LEU A 396 -14.05 12.92 -9.75
N THR A 397 -13.64 11.66 -9.58
CA THR A 397 -13.42 10.73 -10.69
C THR A 397 -14.68 9.98 -11.09
N PHE A 398 -15.48 9.52 -10.12
CA PHE A 398 -16.57 8.56 -10.37
C PHE A 398 -17.95 9.02 -9.88
N SER A 399 -18.14 10.30 -9.57
CA SER A 399 -19.40 10.82 -9.00
C SER A 399 -19.82 10.14 -7.68
N HIS A 400 -18.86 9.89 -6.80
CA HIS A 400 -19.07 9.23 -5.50
C HIS A 400 -18.99 10.21 -4.32
N ASN A 401 -19.39 9.76 -3.12
CA ASN A 401 -19.27 10.51 -1.86
C ASN A 401 -19.93 11.90 -1.86
N GLY A 402 -20.90 12.12 -2.75
CA GLY A 402 -21.63 13.38 -2.90
C GLY A 402 -21.05 14.32 -3.96
N TYR A 403 -19.82 14.08 -4.41
CA TYR A 403 -19.18 14.86 -5.47
C TYR A 403 -19.76 14.52 -6.85
N GLN A 404 -19.67 15.48 -7.76
CA GLN A 404 -19.90 15.27 -9.19
C GLN A 404 -18.56 15.00 -9.88
N GLU A 405 -18.56 14.09 -10.84
CA GLU A 405 -17.39 13.83 -11.68
C GLU A 405 -16.92 15.12 -12.38
N ASN A 406 -15.64 15.43 -12.18
CA ASN A 406 -15.00 16.59 -12.76
C ASN A 406 -13.47 16.40 -12.72
N LEU A 407 -12.93 15.70 -13.73
CA LEU A 407 -11.49 15.40 -13.80
C LEU A 407 -10.62 16.65 -13.93
N LEU A 408 -11.12 17.70 -14.61
CA LEU A 408 -10.41 18.98 -14.70
C LEU A 408 -10.28 19.66 -13.33
N SER A 409 -11.35 19.64 -12.52
CA SER A 409 -11.31 20.16 -11.15
C SER A 409 -10.36 19.34 -10.28
N LEU A 410 -10.36 18.01 -10.42
CA LEU A 410 -9.44 17.12 -9.72
C LEU A 410 -7.99 17.44 -10.07
N LYS A 411 -7.66 17.56 -11.37
CA LYS A 411 -6.33 17.96 -11.84
C LYS A 411 -5.88 19.30 -11.24
N ASN A 412 -6.72 20.32 -11.36
CA ASN A 412 -6.41 21.66 -10.83
C ASN A 412 -6.19 21.64 -9.32
N TRP A 413 -6.96 20.81 -8.60
CA TRP A 413 -6.80 20.64 -7.16
C TRP A 413 -5.49 19.91 -6.82
N ILE A 414 -5.11 18.85 -7.55
CA ILE A 414 -3.81 18.18 -7.38
C ILE A 414 -2.65 19.17 -7.60
N GLU A 415 -2.70 19.97 -8.66
CA GLU A 415 -1.66 20.98 -8.94
C GLU A 415 -1.61 22.10 -7.90
N GLU A 416 -2.75 22.49 -7.32
CA GLU A 416 -2.78 23.43 -6.21
C GLU A 416 -2.15 22.84 -4.95
N GLN A 417 -2.46 21.58 -4.63
CA GLN A 417 -1.87 20.90 -3.47
C GLN A 417 -0.37 20.65 -3.66
N GLU A 418 0.09 20.40 -4.88
CA GLU A 418 1.51 20.37 -5.24
C GLU A 418 2.18 21.72 -4.96
N ARG A 419 1.57 22.85 -5.37
CA ARG A 419 2.10 24.19 -5.07
C ARG A 419 2.22 24.46 -3.56
N GLN A 420 1.36 23.84 -2.76
CA GLN A 420 1.41 23.88 -1.30
C GLN A 420 2.42 22.89 -0.68
N GLY A 421 3.16 22.14 -1.50
CA GLY A 421 4.19 21.20 -1.05
C GLY A 421 3.65 19.85 -0.57
N LYS A 422 2.38 19.52 -0.85
CA LYS A 422 1.77 18.26 -0.39
C LYS A 422 2.35 17.06 -1.11
N ARG A 423 3.00 16.15 -0.37
CA ARG A 423 3.70 14.99 -0.93
C ARG A 423 2.80 14.03 -1.71
N TRP A 424 1.58 13.80 -1.24
CA TRP A 424 0.61 12.97 -1.96
C TRP A 424 0.22 13.58 -3.32
N ALA A 425 0.26 14.91 -3.47
CA ALA A 425 -0.07 15.57 -4.73
C ALA A 425 1.04 15.38 -5.77
N TYR A 426 2.31 15.48 -5.38
CA TYR A 426 3.45 15.09 -6.23
C TYR A 426 3.32 13.64 -6.71
N TYR A 427 2.95 12.75 -5.79
CA TYR A 427 2.72 11.35 -6.11
C TYR A 427 1.62 11.18 -7.17
N LEU A 428 0.42 11.71 -6.92
CA LEU A 428 -0.71 11.58 -7.86
C LEU A 428 -0.44 12.23 -9.22
N LYS A 429 0.26 13.37 -9.25
CA LYS A 429 0.68 14.00 -10.51
C LYS A 429 1.67 13.14 -11.27
N ALA A 430 2.65 12.53 -10.58
CA ALA A 430 3.58 11.61 -11.21
C ALA A 430 2.85 10.41 -11.83
N GLN A 431 1.89 9.81 -11.11
CA GLN A 431 1.06 8.72 -11.64
C GLN A 431 0.18 9.19 -12.82
N GLY A 432 -0.41 10.40 -12.70
CA GLY A 432 -1.14 11.10 -13.74
C GLY A 432 -0.36 11.21 -15.04
N LEU A 433 0.85 11.76 -14.98
CA LEU A 433 1.75 11.90 -16.14
C LEU A 433 2.20 10.53 -16.68
N LYS A 434 2.52 9.57 -15.80
CA LYS A 434 3.06 8.27 -16.21
C LYS A 434 2.05 7.42 -16.95
N TYR A 435 0.78 7.47 -16.54
CA TYR A 435 -0.25 6.59 -17.05
C TYR A 435 -1.41 7.28 -17.76
N GLY A 436 -1.49 8.61 -17.75
CA GLY A 436 -2.55 9.38 -18.41
C GLY A 436 -3.87 9.37 -17.64
N ILE A 437 -3.82 9.58 -16.32
CA ILE A 437 -5.00 9.56 -15.43
C ILE A 437 -5.23 10.93 -14.81
N PHE A 438 -6.41 11.13 -14.21
CA PHE A 438 -6.81 12.40 -13.60
C PHE A 438 -6.67 13.62 -14.53
N ASP A 439 -6.98 13.45 -15.82
CA ASP A 439 -6.88 14.49 -16.88
C ASP A 439 -5.44 14.99 -17.17
N PHE A 440 -4.43 14.24 -16.72
CA PHE A 440 -3.05 14.42 -17.18
C PHE A 440 -2.82 13.68 -18.50
N ILE A 441 -2.08 14.30 -19.41
CA ILE A 441 -1.67 13.67 -20.67
C ILE A 441 -0.54 12.69 -20.35
N LYS A 442 -0.64 11.46 -20.88
CA LYS A 442 0.39 10.44 -20.70
C LYS A 442 1.69 10.88 -21.38
N ASP A 443 2.73 11.09 -20.57
CA ASP A 443 4.11 11.35 -21.00
C ASP A 443 5.07 10.70 -19.99
N ARG A 444 5.56 9.51 -20.33
CA ARG A 444 6.47 8.74 -19.47
C ARG A 444 7.83 9.40 -19.30
N THR A 445 8.29 10.18 -20.28
CA THR A 445 9.57 10.90 -20.20
C THR A 445 9.45 12.06 -19.22
N GLN A 446 8.38 12.85 -19.36
CA GLN A 446 8.07 13.93 -18.43
C GLN A 446 7.83 13.39 -17.01
N ALA A 447 7.10 12.29 -16.88
CA ALA A 447 6.87 11.62 -15.60
C ALA A 447 8.20 11.20 -14.95
N SER A 448 9.09 10.54 -15.69
CA SER A 448 10.41 10.11 -15.20
C SER A 448 11.24 11.30 -14.71
N ALA A 449 11.32 12.38 -15.49
CA ALA A 449 12.03 13.60 -15.10
C ALA A 449 11.43 14.23 -13.85
N TYR A 450 10.10 14.31 -13.77
CA TYR A 450 9.37 14.83 -12.63
C TYR A 450 9.61 13.99 -11.35
N ILE A 451 9.56 12.67 -11.48
CA ILE A 451 9.81 11.72 -10.38
C ILE A 451 11.21 11.89 -9.81
N TYR A 452 12.24 12.00 -10.65
CA TYR A 452 13.61 12.25 -10.19
C TYR A 452 13.76 13.62 -9.54
N GLN A 453 13.17 14.66 -10.14
CA GLN A 453 13.26 16.03 -9.63
C GLN A 453 12.70 16.14 -8.21
N TYR A 454 11.58 15.48 -7.93
CA TYR A 454 10.87 15.60 -6.65
C TYR A 454 11.05 14.40 -5.71
N GLY A 455 11.89 13.43 -6.08
CA GLY A 455 12.14 12.22 -5.30
C GLY A 455 10.84 11.48 -4.97
N VAL A 456 10.03 11.16 -5.99
CA VAL A 456 8.73 10.50 -5.79
C VAL A 456 8.92 8.97 -5.83
N PRO A 457 8.90 8.26 -4.70
CA PRO A 457 8.97 6.81 -4.71
C PRO A 457 7.77 6.22 -5.47
N TYR A 458 7.90 4.99 -6.00
CA TYR A 458 6.76 4.30 -6.61
C TYR A 458 5.65 4.14 -5.60
#